data_AF-A0A949THB8-F1
#
_entry.id   AF-A0A949THB8-F1
#
_cell.length_a   1.000
_cell.length_b   1.000
_cell.length_c   1.000
_cell.angle_alpha   90.00
_cell.angle_beta   90.00
_cell.angle_gamma   90.00
#
_symmetry.space_group_name_H-M   'P 1'
#
loop_
_entity.id
_entity.type
_entity.pdbx_description
1 polymer ?
#
loop_
_entity_poly.entity_id
_entity_poly.type
_entity_poly.pdbx_seq_one_letter_code
_entity_poly.pdbx_strand_id
1 'polypeptide(L)'
;MNHPETRISAELAPEVFEKASRLYAQHQNETYSLSELIEAGTEAKIPPEFIHKAVEQVQAEHIQARQSVEALKDVAFMSLIITTLFGWMAFASPCHATISQINNQTTQVK
;
A
#
# COMPACT_ATOMS: atom_id res chain seq x y z
N MET A 1 -20.01 35.74 10.79
CA MET A 1 -18.65 35.18 10.59
C MET A 1 -18.58 34.74 9.14
N ASN A 2 -17.69 35.34 8.32
CA ASN A 2 -17.48 34.94 6.93
C ASN A 2 -16.49 33.77 6.95
N HIS A 3 -16.97 32.54 6.74
CA HIS A 3 -16.07 31.45 6.41
C HIS A 3 -15.61 31.69 4.97
N PRO A 4 -14.30 31.80 4.68
CA PRO A 4 -13.86 31.84 3.31
C PRO A 4 -14.29 30.51 2.68
N GLU A 5 -15.24 30.59 1.74
CA GLU A 5 -15.65 29.49 0.86
C GLU A 5 -14.39 28.91 0.24
N THR A 6 -13.83 27.90 0.91
CA THR A 6 -12.57 27.28 0.52
C THR A 6 -12.92 26.37 -0.64
N ARG A 7 -12.99 26.97 -1.83
CA ARG A 7 -13.31 26.27 -3.06
C ARG A 7 -12.20 25.27 -3.32
N ILE A 8 -12.53 24.00 -3.13
CA ILE A 8 -11.67 22.89 -3.51
C ILE A 8 -11.66 22.84 -5.04
N SER A 9 -10.49 22.64 -5.64
CA SER A 9 -10.37 22.47 -7.09
C SER A 9 -11.23 21.29 -7.54
N ALA A 10 -11.92 21.44 -8.68
CA ALA A 10 -12.74 20.37 -9.24
C ALA A 10 -11.95 19.08 -9.51
N GLU A 11 -10.64 19.20 -9.74
CA GLU A 11 -9.72 18.08 -9.92
C GLU A 11 -9.52 17.26 -8.63
N LEU A 12 -9.59 17.90 -7.46
CA LEU A 12 -9.41 17.24 -6.16
C LEU A 12 -10.73 16.72 -5.58
N ALA A 13 -11.87 17.17 -6.10
CA ALA A 13 -13.18 16.76 -5.62
C ALA A 13 -13.39 15.23 -5.64
N PRO A 14 -13.01 14.49 -6.71
CA PRO A 14 -13.13 13.02 -6.73
C PRO A 14 -12.35 12.36 -5.60
N GLU A 15 -11.11 12.80 -5.33
CA GLU A 15 -10.28 12.23 -4.27
C GLU A 15 -10.87 12.50 -2.88
N VAL A 16 -11.43 13.70 -2.66
CA VAL A 16 -12.10 14.04 -1.40
C VAL A 16 -13.33 13.16 -1.19
N PHE A 17 -14.15 12.95 -2.22
CA PHE A 17 -15.33 12.08 -2.13
C PHE A 17 -14.96 10.62 -1.88
N GLU A 18 -13.89 10.12 -2.50
CA GLU A 18 -13.37 8.77 -2.25
C GLU A 18 -12.91 8.60 -0.78
N LYS A 19 -12.14 9.56 -0.24
CA LYS A 19 -11.70 9.47 1.16
C LYS A 19 -12.88 9.56 2.12
N ALA A 20 -13.83 10.46 1.86
CA ALA A 20 -15.02 10.63 2.69
C ALA A 20 -15.88 9.36 2.72
N SER A 21 -16.14 8.76 1.56
CA SER A 21 -16.94 7.53 1.46
C SER A 21 -16.28 6.36 2.22
N ARG A 22 -14.94 6.22 2.11
CA ARG A 22 -14.21 5.19 2.85
C ARG A 22 -14.28 5.38 4.36
N LEU A 23 -14.12 6.61 4.85
CA LEU A 23 -14.20 6.92 6.29
C LEU A 23 -15.61 6.63 6.84
N TYR A 24 -16.64 6.93 6.05
CA TYR A 24 -18.03 6.67 6.39
C TYR A 24 -18.32 5.16 6.45
N ALA A 25 -17.88 4.39 5.45
CA ALA A 25 -18.02 2.93 5.41
C ALA A 25 -17.25 2.23 6.54
N GLN A 26 -16.14 2.79 7.02
CA GLN A 26 -15.44 2.25 8.20
C GLN A 26 -16.25 2.40 9.49
N HIS A 27 -17.12 3.41 9.57
CA HIS A 27 -18.01 3.62 10.71
C HIS A 27 -19.34 2.86 10.58
N GLN A 28 -19.77 2.57 9.35
CA GLN A 28 -21.03 1.89 9.06
C GLN A 28 -20.76 0.56 8.37
N ASN A 29 -20.91 -0.54 9.11
CA ASN A 29 -20.82 -1.91 8.57
C ASN A 29 -22.07 -2.29 7.77
N GLU A 30 -22.59 -1.36 6.95
CA GLU A 30 -23.83 -1.57 6.21
C GLU A 30 -23.54 -1.95 4.76
N THR A 31 -24.24 -2.97 4.31
CA THR A 31 -24.21 -3.44 2.92
C THR A 31 -25.30 -2.69 2.16
N TYR A 32 -24.94 -2.03 1.06
CA TYR A 32 -25.91 -1.29 0.26
C TYR A 32 -26.42 -2.12 -0.91
N SER A 33 -27.74 -2.08 -1.14
CA SER A 33 -28.37 -2.56 -2.37
C SER A 33 -28.20 -1.56 -3.52
N LEU A 34 -28.35 -2.05 -4.75
CA LEU A 34 -28.27 -1.19 -5.95
C LEU A 34 -29.32 -0.06 -5.91
N SER A 35 -30.53 -0.33 -5.42
CA SER A 35 -31.59 0.66 -5.27
C SER A 35 -31.21 1.78 -4.31
N GLU A 36 -30.57 1.45 -3.17
CA GLU A 36 -30.13 2.45 -2.19
C GLU A 36 -29.00 3.31 -2.74
N LEU A 37 -28.07 2.71 -3.50
CA LEU A 37 -27.03 3.45 -4.21
C LEU A 37 -27.63 4.42 -5.24
N ILE A 38 -28.68 4.00 -5.96
CA ILE A 38 -29.39 4.85 -6.93
C ILE A 38 -30.09 6.01 -6.23
N GLU A 39 -30.75 5.76 -5.10
CA GLU A 39 -31.45 6.77 -4.32
C GLU A 39 -30.46 7.81 -3.77
N ALA A 40 -29.37 7.35 -3.13
CA ALA A 40 -28.32 8.21 -2.60
C ALA A 40 -27.64 9.04 -3.71
N GLY A 41 -27.38 8.43 -4.87
CA GLY A 41 -26.82 9.14 -6.01
C GLY A 41 -27.80 10.16 -6.61
N THR A 42 -29.09 9.84 -6.63
CA THR A 42 -30.14 10.78 -7.09
C THR A 42 -30.21 12.01 -6.19
N GLU A 43 -30.11 11.83 -4.87
CA GLU A 43 -29.99 12.93 -3.91
C GLU A 43 -28.73 13.78 -4.15
N ALA A 44 -27.62 13.13 -4.51
CA ALA A 44 -26.39 13.79 -4.94
C ALA A 44 -26.45 14.37 -6.37
N LYS A 45 -27.60 14.32 -7.05
CA LYS A 45 -27.83 14.76 -8.44
C LYS A 45 -26.99 14.00 -9.48
N ILE A 46 -26.60 12.77 -9.15
CA ILE A 46 -25.94 11.83 -10.04
C ILE A 46 -27.02 11.05 -10.78
N PRO A 47 -27.03 11.08 -12.12
CA PRO A 47 -28.02 10.32 -12.87
C PRO A 47 -27.82 8.81 -12.71
N PRO A 48 -28.91 8.03 -12.65
CA PRO A 48 -28.87 6.59 -12.34
C PRO A 48 -28.05 5.79 -13.36
N GLU A 49 -27.96 6.21 -14.61
CA GLU A 49 -27.16 5.55 -15.64
C GLU A 49 -25.66 5.51 -15.32
N PHE A 50 -25.15 6.50 -14.59
CA PHE A 50 -23.75 6.51 -14.16
C PHE A 50 -23.51 5.58 -12.98
N ILE A 51 -24.49 5.42 -12.11
CA ILE A 51 -24.44 4.51 -10.96
C ILE A 51 -24.41 3.06 -11.44
N HIS A 52 -25.26 2.71 -12.42
CA HIS A 52 -25.25 1.37 -13.02
C HIS A 52 -23.88 1.05 -13.65
N LYS A 53 -23.34 1.97 -14.47
CA LYS A 53 -22.02 1.79 -15.10
C LYS A 53 -20.89 1.67 -14.07
N ALA A 54 -20.92 2.49 -13.02
CA ALA A 54 -19.94 2.43 -11.94
C ALA A 54 -19.98 1.08 -11.21
N VAL A 55 -21.18 0.54 -10.94
CA VAL A 55 -21.35 -0.78 -10.32
C VAL A 55 -20.83 -1.91 -11.20
N GLU A 56 -21.05 -1.84 -12.52
CA GLU A 56 -20.48 -2.81 -13.47
C GLU A 56 -18.95 -2.75 -13.51
N GLN A 57 -18.38 -1.55 -13.57
CA GLN A 57 -16.93 -1.33 -13.58
C GLN A 57 -16.26 -1.86 -12.30
N VAL A 58 -16.79 -1.49 -11.13
CA VAL A 58 -16.24 -1.92 -9.83
C VAL A 58 -16.30 -3.45 -9.68
N GLN A 59 -17.39 -4.09 -10.13
CA GLN A 59 -17.48 -5.56 -10.11
C GLN A 59 -16.44 -6.21 -11.02
N ALA A 60 -16.27 -5.70 -12.25
CA ALA A 60 -15.28 -6.22 -13.18
C ALA A 60 -13.85 -6.08 -12.62
N GLU A 61 -13.52 -4.93 -12.04
CA GLU A 61 -12.22 -4.67 -11.40
C GLU A 61 -11.98 -5.58 -10.19
N HIS A 62 -13.00 -5.81 -9.34
CA HIS A 62 -12.87 -6.69 -8.19
C HIS A 62 -12.64 -8.15 -8.57
N ILE A 63 -13.27 -8.62 -9.65
CA ILE A 63 -13.06 -9.98 -10.16
C ILE A 63 -11.61 -10.14 -10.64
N GLN A 64 -11.07 -9.16 -11.36
CA GLN A 64 -9.70 -9.17 -11.85
C GLN A 64 -8.68 -9.03 -10.71
N ALA A 65 -8.94 -8.16 -9.73
CA ALA A 65 -8.05 -7.95 -8.60
C ALA A 65 -7.97 -9.18 -7.70
N ARG A 66 -9.05 -9.94 -7.49
CA ARG A 66 -9.00 -11.18 -6.70
C ARG A 66 -8.16 -12.28 -7.32
N GLN A 67 -8.08 -12.34 -8.65
CA GLN A 67 -7.26 -13.34 -9.35
C GLN A 67 -5.74 -13.12 -9.17
N SER A 68 -5.29 -11.88 -8.88
CA SER A 68 -3.87 -11.59 -8.70
C SER A 68 -3.39 -11.76 -7.25
N VAL A 69 -4.27 -11.68 -6.25
CA VAL A 69 -3.87 -11.84 -4.83
C VAL A 69 -3.70 -13.31 -4.43
N GLU A 70 -4.35 -14.26 -5.12
CA GLU A 70 -4.16 -15.69 -4.84
C GLU A 70 -2.80 -16.23 -5.29
N ALA A 71 -2.06 -15.48 -6.12
CA ALA A 71 -0.73 -15.90 -6.61
C ALA A 71 0.44 -15.53 -5.68
N LEU A 72 0.23 -14.80 -4.58
CA LEU A 72 1.32 -14.27 -3.73
C LEU A 72 1.28 -14.74 -2.26
N LYS A 73 0.42 -15.70 -1.90
CA LYS A 73 0.27 -16.13 -0.50
C LYS A 73 1.23 -17.24 -0.03
N ASP A 74 2.12 -17.75 -0.91
CA ASP A 74 2.92 -18.96 -0.63
C ASP A 74 4.45 -18.77 -0.51
N VAL A 75 4.99 -17.54 -0.53
CA VAL A 75 6.47 -17.34 -0.51
C VAL A 75 6.97 -16.40 0.60
N ALA A 76 6.35 -16.42 1.79
CA ALA A 76 6.78 -15.54 2.90
C ALA A 76 6.97 -16.24 4.26
N PHE A 77 7.29 -17.54 4.29
CA PHE A 77 7.47 -18.28 5.56
C PHE A 77 8.75 -19.14 5.66
N MET A 78 9.84 -18.82 4.95
CA MET A 78 11.11 -19.57 5.06
C MET A 78 12.33 -18.76 5.53
N SER A 79 12.18 -17.51 5.97
CA SER A 79 13.32 -16.63 6.28
C SER A 79 13.58 -16.36 7.77
N LEU A 80 12.80 -16.89 8.72
CA LEU A 80 12.89 -16.46 10.14
C LEU A 80 13.69 -17.39 11.07
N ILE A 81 14.18 -18.55 10.63
CA ILE A 81 14.79 -19.53 11.56
C ILE A 81 16.32 -19.34 11.72
N ILE A 82 17.00 -18.60 10.84
CA ILE A 82 18.48 -18.55 10.83
C ILE A 82 19.06 -17.46 11.77
N THR A 83 18.29 -16.43 12.18
CA THR A 83 18.83 -15.31 12.97
C THR A 83 18.85 -15.51 14.49
N THR A 84 18.20 -16.54 15.04
CA THR A 84 18.16 -16.76 16.51
C THR A 84 19.35 -17.53 17.07
N LEU A 85 20.23 -18.10 16.24
CA LEU A 85 21.39 -18.87 16.70
C LEU A 85 22.74 -18.13 16.67
N PHE A 86 22.81 -16.91 16.12
CA PHE A 86 24.07 -16.15 16.01
C PHE A 86 24.02 -14.72 16.58
N GLY A 87 23.03 -14.41 17.43
CA GLY A 87 22.79 -13.06 17.94
C GLY A 87 23.44 -12.70 19.28
N TRP A 88 24.25 -13.57 19.90
CA TRP A 88 24.77 -13.31 21.25
C TRP A 88 26.16 -13.86 21.54
N MET A 89 27.16 -13.51 20.72
CA MET A 89 28.56 -13.68 21.14
C MET A 89 29.57 -12.71 20.48
N ALA A 90 29.22 -11.43 20.31
CA ALA A 90 30.17 -10.45 19.76
C ALA A 90 30.02 -9.02 20.30
N PHE A 91 29.74 -8.86 21.60
CA PHE A 91 29.96 -7.58 22.29
C PHE A 91 31.05 -7.75 23.37
N ALA A 92 32.26 -8.01 22.89
CA ALA A 92 33.50 -7.83 23.64
C ALA A 92 34.62 -7.52 22.64
N SER A 93 34.76 -6.25 22.26
CA SER A 93 36.04 -5.73 21.77
C SER A 93 37.03 -5.67 22.95
N PRO A 94 38.37 -5.55 22.78
CA PRO A 94 39.13 -5.17 21.58
C PRO A 94 40.40 -6.04 21.38
N CYS A 95 41.36 -5.56 20.57
CA CYS A 95 42.77 -6.01 20.44
C CYS A 95 43.00 -7.02 19.27
N HIS A 96 43.98 -6.93 18.38
CA HIS A 96 44.94 -5.92 17.94
C HIS A 96 45.62 -6.54 16.71
N ALA A 97 45.92 -5.72 15.70
CA ALA A 97 46.93 -5.94 14.65
C ALA A 97 46.88 -7.23 13.81
N THR A 98 46.65 -7.09 12.50
CA THR A 98 47.70 -7.32 11.48
C THR A 98 47.19 -6.79 10.14
N ILE A 99 47.76 -5.66 9.71
CA ILE A 99 47.76 -5.24 8.31
C ILE A 99 48.71 -6.22 7.61
N SER A 100 48.16 -7.21 6.91
CA SER A 100 48.95 -8.08 6.05
C SER A 100 49.35 -7.33 4.79
N GLN A 101 50.60 -7.54 4.43
CA GLN A 101 51.37 -6.75 3.49
C GLN A 101 50.79 -6.76 2.08
N ILE A 102 50.73 -5.54 1.55
CA ILE A 102 50.98 -5.11 0.17
C ILE A 102 51.67 -6.20 -0.69
N ASN A 103 50.88 -7.06 -1.33
CA ASN A 103 51.35 -7.81 -2.49
C ASN A 103 51.21 -6.89 -3.72
N ASN A 104 52.29 -6.18 -4.06
CA ASN A 104 52.57 -5.87 -5.45
C ASN A 104 54.03 -5.43 -5.63
N GLN A 105 54.77 -6.29 -6.32
CA GLN A 105 55.76 -5.97 -7.34
C GLN A 105 56.72 -4.80 -7.09
N THR A 106 57.95 -5.10 -6.65
CA THR A 106 59.24 -4.49 -7.06
C THR A 106 60.31 -5.12 -6.15
N THR A 107 61.47 -5.62 -6.55
CA THR A 107 62.30 -5.44 -7.73
C THR A 107 63.28 -6.62 -7.79
N GLN A 108 63.63 -7.02 -9.01
CA GLN A 108 64.92 -7.57 -9.45
C GLN A 108 66.09 -7.37 -8.47
N VAL A 109 67.05 -8.30 -8.41
CA VAL A 109 68.42 -8.11 -8.94
C VAL A 109 69.24 -9.37 -8.59
N LYS A 110 69.53 -10.14 -9.64
CA LYS A 110 70.77 -10.86 -9.98
C LYS A 110 71.18 -12.12 -9.21
#